data_AF-A0A0Q5LRX0-F1
#
_entry.id   AF-A0A0Q5LRX0-F1
#
_cell.length_a   1.000
_cell.length_b   1.000
_cell.length_c   1.000
_cell.angle_alpha   90.00
_cell.angle_beta   90.00
_cell.angle_gamma   90.00
#
_symmetry.space_group_name_H-M   'P 1'
#
loop_
_entity.id
_entity.type
_entity.pdbx_description
1 polymer ?
#
loop_
_entity_poly.entity_id
_entity_poly.type
_entity_poly.pdbx_seq_one_letter_code
_entity_poly.pdbx_strand_id
1 'polypeptide(L)'
;MTAPTWFSAVFTIALLVPGAIIGAAFADMATLPAARHRRSLNDALTIAREATPWRLRLPQRQNRGSSDPDTEKLILILAVVGVVIAVAKYSQYVGEIAYALVLFSAVVFGGTILSFVVFWAKRCVDGRSVVWRLLLSSVLWTTGLFNAYWLQNAPLHGDAVGQFRARVDQYGPIGAFVRAPAGEFQQVSNQMIGAFLCLMMLVVFIALCLSSLSSVYIASYGRPRWFWLALFWSNGWAVRAPVWIFAAAIGAIALFCTSGMAFDGGESFTAWLRSLIARPSSG
;
A
#
# COMPACT_ATOMS: atom_id res chain seq x y z
N MET A 1 17.92 -3.29 -19.51
CA MET A 1 18.58 -3.00 -18.22
C MET A 1 18.21 -4.13 -17.27
N THR A 2 19.17 -4.79 -16.64
CA THR A 2 18.91 -5.85 -15.65
C THR A 2 18.38 -5.22 -14.36
N ALA A 3 17.29 -5.77 -13.80
CA ALA A 3 16.74 -5.28 -12.54
C ALA A 3 17.83 -5.35 -11.45
N PRO A 4 18.04 -4.29 -10.65
CA PRO A 4 19.06 -4.30 -9.62
C PRO A 4 18.77 -5.40 -8.59
N THR A 5 19.83 -6.03 -8.07
CA THR A 5 19.75 -7.21 -7.18
C THR A 5 18.89 -7.00 -5.94
N TRP A 6 18.84 -5.77 -5.40
CA TRP A 6 17.98 -5.42 -4.27
C TRP A 6 16.50 -5.44 -4.63
N PHE A 7 16.13 -5.04 -5.87
CA PHE A 7 14.75 -5.09 -6.35
C PHE A 7 14.33 -6.54 -6.48
N SER A 8 15.19 -7.41 -7.03
CA SER A 8 14.93 -8.85 -7.04
C SER A 8 14.80 -9.42 -5.64
N ALA A 9 15.64 -9.03 -4.67
CA ALA A 9 15.54 -9.55 -3.30
C ALA A 9 14.24 -9.12 -2.60
N VAL A 10 13.86 -7.84 -2.70
CA VAL A 10 12.60 -7.31 -2.15
C VAL A 10 11.40 -7.94 -2.85
N PHE A 11 11.44 -8.09 -4.17
CA PHE A 11 10.42 -8.73 -4.97
C PHE A 11 10.28 -10.22 -4.65
N THR A 12 11.39 -10.94 -4.46
CA THR A 12 11.41 -12.35 -4.08
C THR A 12 10.87 -12.54 -2.66
N ILE A 13 11.24 -11.69 -1.69
CA ILE A 13 10.68 -11.73 -0.33
C ILE A 13 9.18 -11.39 -0.36
N ALA A 14 8.81 -10.37 -1.13
CA ALA A 14 7.42 -9.98 -1.34
C ALA A 14 6.62 -11.09 -2.05
N LEU A 15 7.19 -11.91 -2.93
CA LEU A 15 6.45 -13.04 -3.54
C LEU A 15 6.47 -14.29 -2.66
N LEU A 16 7.55 -14.53 -1.92
CA LEU A 16 7.68 -15.67 -1.01
C LEU A 16 6.67 -15.62 0.12
N VAL A 17 6.38 -14.45 0.69
CA VAL A 17 5.46 -14.36 1.85
C VAL A 17 4.01 -14.70 1.45
N PRO A 18 3.39 -14.09 0.43
CA PRO A 18 2.10 -14.51 -0.13
C PRO A 18 2.14 -15.93 -0.67
N GLY A 19 3.19 -16.30 -1.41
CA GLY A 19 3.33 -17.64 -1.99
C GLY A 19 3.41 -18.74 -0.93
N ALA A 20 4.12 -18.51 0.17
CA ALA A 20 4.20 -19.42 1.32
C ALA A 20 2.91 -19.43 2.14
N ILE A 21 2.17 -18.32 2.22
CA ILE A 21 0.87 -18.27 2.92
C ILE A 21 -0.20 -18.97 2.09
N ILE A 22 -0.23 -18.75 0.78
CA ILE A 22 -1.09 -19.48 -0.15
C ILE A 22 -0.69 -20.95 -0.10
N GLY A 23 0.58 -21.28 -0.28
CA GLY A 23 1.13 -22.63 -0.18
C GLY A 23 0.79 -23.32 1.15
N ALA A 24 0.87 -22.62 2.29
CA ALA A 24 0.46 -23.13 3.60
C ALA A 24 -1.07 -23.28 3.72
N ALA A 25 -1.83 -22.34 3.16
CA ALA A 25 -3.29 -22.42 3.10
C ALA A 25 -3.78 -23.55 2.19
N PHE A 26 -2.99 -23.99 1.19
CA PHE A 26 -3.24 -25.18 0.36
C PHE A 26 -2.71 -26.48 0.99
N ALA A 27 -1.53 -26.44 1.63
CA ALA A 27 -0.96 -27.60 2.32
C ALA A 27 -1.79 -28.04 3.53
N ASP A 28 -2.39 -27.10 4.26
CA ASP A 28 -3.26 -27.37 5.42
C ASP A 28 -4.72 -27.71 5.00
N MET A 29 -5.02 -27.74 3.69
CA MET A 29 -6.31 -28.22 3.17
C MET A 29 -6.49 -29.73 3.33
N ALA A 30 -5.42 -30.51 3.46
CA ALA A 30 -5.54 -31.95 3.75
C ALA A 30 -5.90 -32.22 5.23
N THR A 31 -5.64 -31.26 6.12
CA THR A 31 -5.61 -31.44 7.58
C THR A 31 -6.74 -30.69 8.32
N LEU A 32 -7.41 -29.73 7.66
CA LEU A 32 -8.60 -29.06 8.19
C LEU A 32 -9.80 -30.04 8.32
N PRO A 33 -10.31 -30.31 9.54
CA PRO A 33 -11.49 -31.12 9.73
C PRO A 33 -12.74 -30.41 9.20
N ALA A 34 -13.65 -31.14 8.57
CA ALA A 34 -14.96 -30.60 8.19
C ALA A 34 -15.69 -30.13 9.46
N ALA A 35 -16.10 -28.87 9.49
CA ALA A 35 -16.78 -28.32 10.66
C ALA A 35 -18.23 -28.85 10.72
N ARG A 36 -18.71 -29.19 11.93
CA ARG A 36 -20.11 -29.60 12.15
C ARG A 36 -21.11 -28.48 11.82
N HIS A 37 -20.72 -27.21 12.02
CA HIS A 37 -21.55 -26.04 11.77
C HIS A 37 -20.75 -24.92 11.14
N ARG A 38 -21.36 -24.21 10.19
CA ARG A 38 -20.81 -22.99 9.57
C ARG A 38 -20.80 -21.87 10.60
N ARG A 39 -19.70 -21.13 10.69
CA ARG A 39 -19.60 -19.94 11.54
C ARG A 39 -19.57 -18.68 10.69
N SER A 40 -20.03 -17.57 11.26
CA SER A 40 -19.82 -16.28 10.62
C SER A 40 -18.33 -15.92 10.70
N LEU A 41 -17.84 -15.18 9.71
CA LEU A 41 -16.46 -14.68 9.72
C LEU A 41 -16.21 -13.75 10.91
N ASN A 42 -17.23 -12.99 11.35
CA ASN A 42 -17.12 -12.13 12.52
C ASN A 42 -16.90 -12.94 13.81
N ASP A 43 -17.55 -14.09 13.95
CA ASP A 43 -17.31 -14.98 15.11
C ASP A 43 -15.89 -15.53 15.10
N ALA A 44 -15.39 -15.96 13.92
CA ALA A 44 -14.03 -16.45 13.77
C ALA A 44 -12.98 -15.40 14.17
N LEU A 45 -13.24 -14.13 13.84
CA LEU A 45 -12.38 -13.00 14.20
C LEU A 45 -12.43 -12.68 15.69
N THR A 46 -13.59 -12.79 16.33
CA THR A 46 -13.72 -12.61 17.77
C THR A 46 -12.93 -13.68 18.51
N ILE A 47 -13.09 -14.96 18.13
CA ILE A 47 -12.32 -16.09 18.68
C ILE A 47 -10.81 -15.86 18.49
N ALA A 48 -10.40 -15.40 17.31
CA ALA A 48 -8.99 -15.13 17.03
C ALA A 48 -8.45 -13.96 17.86
N ARG A 49 -9.22 -12.88 18.05
CA ARG A 49 -8.86 -11.74 18.92
C ARG A 49 -8.72 -12.14 20.38
N GLU A 50 -9.61 -12.97 20.88
CA GLU A 50 -9.54 -13.51 22.24
C GLU A 50 -8.31 -14.40 22.43
N ALA A 51 -7.95 -15.18 21.41
CA ALA A 51 -6.77 -16.03 21.41
C ALA A 51 -5.44 -15.25 21.22
N THR A 52 -5.48 -13.98 20.83
CA THR A 52 -4.29 -13.15 20.52
C THR A 52 -4.39 -11.75 21.16
N PRO A 53 -4.04 -11.59 22.44
CA PRO A 53 -4.11 -10.28 23.09
C PRO A 53 -3.07 -9.30 22.53
N TRP A 54 -3.54 -8.12 22.09
CA TRP A 54 -2.78 -7.07 21.37
C TRP A 54 -1.99 -6.08 22.27
N ARG A 55 -1.62 -6.46 23.51
CA ARG A 55 -1.00 -5.50 24.45
C ARG A 55 0.49 -5.33 24.20
N LEU A 56 0.86 -4.62 23.13
CA LEU A 56 2.16 -3.96 23.03
C LEU A 56 2.01 -2.53 23.55
N ARG A 57 2.50 -2.27 24.78
CA ARG A 57 2.71 -0.91 25.27
C ARG A 57 3.79 -0.26 24.40
N LEU A 58 3.40 0.66 23.54
CA LEU A 58 4.36 1.49 22.83
C LEU A 58 5.11 2.34 23.88
N PRO A 59 6.45 2.34 23.88
CA PRO A 59 7.21 3.23 24.74
C PRO A 59 6.85 4.66 24.37
N GLN A 60 6.42 5.42 25.38
CA GLN A 60 6.05 6.82 25.27
C GLN A 60 7.33 7.59 24.93
N ARG A 61 7.47 7.95 23.65
CA ARG A 61 8.64 8.66 23.14
C ARG A 61 8.70 10.03 23.80
N GLN A 62 9.60 10.20 24.77
CA GLN A 62 9.97 11.51 25.30
C GLN A 62 10.65 12.29 24.18
N ASN A 63 9.98 13.31 23.67
CA ASN A 63 10.63 14.30 22.81
C ASN A 63 11.57 15.14 23.66
N ARG A 64 12.87 14.88 23.51
CA ARG A 64 13.93 15.83 23.86
C ARG A 64 14.74 16.11 22.61
N GLY A 65 14.90 17.39 22.30
CA GLY A 65 15.81 17.87 21.27
C GLY A 65 15.49 19.31 20.92
N SER A 66 16.12 20.25 21.62
CA SER A 66 16.39 21.58 21.08
C SER A 66 17.47 21.42 20.02
N SER A 67 17.08 21.37 18.75
CA SER A 67 17.98 21.22 17.62
C SER A 67 18.71 22.53 17.30
N ASP A 68 20.00 22.41 17.05
CA ASP A 68 20.88 23.51 16.65
C ASP A 68 20.54 23.95 15.20
N PRO A 69 20.26 25.24 14.93
CA PRO A 69 19.79 25.73 13.62
C PRO A 69 20.68 25.35 12.42
N ASP A 70 21.98 25.15 12.61
CA ASP A 70 22.86 24.71 11.52
C ASP A 70 22.77 23.21 11.24
N THR A 71 22.42 22.40 12.25
CA THR A 71 22.07 20.98 12.07
C THR A 71 20.73 20.85 11.34
N GLU A 72 19.76 21.72 11.64
CA GLU A 72 18.46 21.73 10.95
C GLU A 72 18.60 22.05 9.46
N LYS A 73 19.43 23.03 9.09
CA LYS A 73 19.72 23.35 7.68
C LYS A 73 20.35 22.17 6.96
N LEU A 74 21.31 21.48 7.59
CA LEU A 74 21.98 20.33 6.99
C LEU A 74 21.02 19.15 6.81
N ILE A 75 20.14 18.89 7.79
CA ILE A 75 19.06 17.90 7.69
C ILE A 75 18.12 18.25 6.53
N LEU A 76 17.74 19.52 6.39
CA LEU A 76 16.85 19.97 5.32
C LEU A 76 17.50 19.79 3.93
N ILE A 77 18.78 20.14 3.79
CA ILE A 77 19.53 19.92 2.54
C ILE A 77 19.60 18.43 2.21
N LEU A 78 19.95 17.58 3.18
CA LEU A 78 19.98 16.13 2.99
C LEU A 78 18.61 15.56 2.64
N ALA A 79 17.53 16.08 3.24
CA ALA A 79 16.17 15.69 2.93
C ALA A 79 15.80 16.06 1.48
N VAL A 80 16.11 17.28 1.03
CA VAL A 80 15.86 17.73 -0.34
C VAL A 80 16.64 16.88 -1.34
N VAL A 81 17.94 16.66 -1.11
CA VAL A 81 18.77 15.80 -1.96
C VAL A 81 18.22 14.38 -1.99
N GLY A 82 17.81 13.84 -0.84
CA GLY A 82 17.18 12.53 -0.71
C GLY A 82 15.89 12.42 -1.54
N VAL A 83 15.02 13.43 -1.48
CA VAL A 83 13.78 13.48 -2.29
C VAL A 83 14.09 13.53 -3.78
N VAL A 84 15.04 14.36 -4.22
CA VAL A 84 15.45 14.43 -5.63
C VAL A 84 15.95 13.08 -6.13
N ILE A 85 16.78 12.40 -5.35
CA ILE A 85 17.27 11.06 -5.69
C ILE A 85 16.12 10.04 -5.71
N ALA A 86 15.20 10.10 -4.75
CA ALA A 86 14.05 9.20 -4.69
C ALA A 86 13.15 9.36 -5.92
N VAL A 87 12.83 10.59 -6.32
CA VAL A 87 12.02 10.90 -7.51
C VAL A 87 12.72 10.43 -8.78
N ALA A 88 14.04 10.65 -8.89
CA ALA A 88 14.82 10.16 -10.02
C ALA A 88 14.79 8.62 -10.10
N LYS A 89 15.00 7.92 -8.97
CA LYS A 89 14.90 6.46 -8.92
C LYS A 89 13.50 5.95 -9.24
N TYR A 90 12.48 6.62 -8.72
CA TYR A 90 11.10 6.31 -9.06
C TYR A 90 10.86 6.40 -10.57
N SER A 91 11.28 7.48 -11.23
CA SER A 91 11.10 7.65 -12.69
C SER A 91 11.79 6.56 -13.52
N GLN A 92 12.92 6.02 -13.02
CA GLN A 92 13.65 4.93 -13.68
C GLN A 92 12.98 3.56 -13.51
N TYR A 93 12.26 3.33 -12.41
CA TYR A 93 11.71 2.02 -12.02
C TYR A 93 10.18 1.97 -11.89
N VAL A 94 9.46 2.99 -12.38
CA VAL A 94 7.99 3.09 -12.25
C VAL A 94 7.27 1.88 -12.85
N GLY A 95 7.77 1.35 -13.98
CA GLY A 95 7.19 0.19 -14.66
C GLY A 95 7.30 -1.07 -13.82
N GLU A 96 8.48 -1.32 -13.27
CA GLU A 96 8.76 -2.45 -12.38
C GLU A 96 7.97 -2.36 -11.08
N ILE A 97 7.85 -1.16 -10.50
CA ILE A 97 7.02 -0.90 -9.30
C ILE A 97 5.56 -1.21 -9.58
N ALA A 98 5.01 -0.71 -10.69
CA ALA A 98 3.63 -0.96 -11.08
C ALA A 98 3.38 -2.45 -11.34
N TYR A 99 4.27 -3.14 -12.07
CA TYR A 99 4.17 -4.57 -12.31
C TYR A 99 4.19 -5.38 -11.01
N ALA A 100 5.10 -5.03 -10.09
CA ALA A 100 5.18 -5.69 -8.79
C ALA A 100 3.93 -5.48 -7.95
N LEU A 101 3.38 -4.27 -7.90
CA LEU A 101 2.14 -3.97 -7.20
C LEU A 101 0.96 -4.78 -7.76
N VAL A 102 0.81 -4.84 -9.08
CA VAL A 102 -0.27 -5.62 -9.74
C VAL A 102 -0.12 -7.10 -9.45
N LEU A 103 1.06 -7.68 -9.73
CA LEU A 103 1.29 -9.12 -9.55
C LEU A 103 1.06 -9.53 -8.10
N PHE A 104 1.65 -8.80 -7.17
CA PHE A 104 1.53 -9.08 -5.75
C PHE A 104 0.07 -8.99 -5.28
N SER A 105 -0.64 -7.92 -5.67
CA SER A 105 -2.05 -7.74 -5.27
C SER A 105 -2.94 -8.84 -5.83
N ALA A 106 -2.72 -9.26 -7.08
CA ALA A 106 -3.45 -10.34 -7.74
C ALA A 106 -3.22 -11.69 -7.05
N VAL A 107 -1.98 -12.01 -6.69
CA VAL A 107 -1.64 -13.25 -5.96
C VAL A 107 -2.35 -13.29 -4.61
N VAL A 108 -2.24 -12.22 -3.80
CA VAL A 108 -2.88 -12.17 -2.47
C VAL A 108 -4.40 -12.23 -2.57
N PHE A 109 -5.00 -11.45 -3.49
CA PHE A 109 -6.44 -11.42 -3.64
C PHE A 109 -6.99 -12.75 -4.16
N GLY A 110 -6.38 -13.30 -5.22
CA GLY A 110 -6.75 -14.60 -5.78
C GLY A 110 -6.59 -15.74 -4.77
N GLY A 111 -5.47 -15.76 -4.04
CA GLY A 111 -5.24 -16.71 -2.96
C GLY A 111 -6.27 -16.62 -1.84
N THR A 112 -6.72 -15.40 -1.51
CA THR A 112 -7.74 -15.14 -0.50
C THR A 112 -9.12 -15.63 -0.95
N ILE A 113 -9.53 -15.30 -2.19
CA ILE A 113 -10.78 -15.80 -2.77
C ILE A 113 -10.80 -17.33 -2.75
N LEU A 114 -9.74 -17.96 -3.26
CA LEU A 114 -9.68 -19.41 -3.39
C LEU A 114 -9.72 -20.08 -2.01
N SER A 115 -9.02 -19.52 -1.02
CA SER A 115 -9.08 -20.00 0.36
C SER A 115 -10.48 -19.88 0.96
N PHE A 116 -11.21 -18.78 0.73
CA PHE A 116 -12.59 -18.63 1.20
C PHE A 116 -13.56 -19.58 0.51
N VAL A 117 -13.38 -19.84 -0.79
CA VAL A 117 -14.16 -20.86 -1.52
C VAL A 117 -13.96 -22.23 -0.88
N VAL A 118 -12.71 -22.57 -0.54
CA VAL A 118 -12.40 -23.83 0.16
C VAL A 118 -13.02 -23.88 1.56
N PHE A 119 -12.93 -22.80 2.34
CA PHE A 119 -13.58 -22.74 3.66
C PHE A 119 -15.11 -22.87 3.58
N TRP A 120 -15.72 -22.31 2.53
CA TRP A 120 -17.14 -22.45 2.28
C TRP A 120 -17.50 -23.89 1.91
N ALA A 121 -16.73 -24.54 1.03
CA ALA A 121 -16.91 -25.94 0.65
C ALA A 121 -16.77 -26.88 1.86
N LYS A 122 -15.79 -26.63 2.73
CA LYS A 122 -15.55 -27.37 3.99
C LYS A 122 -16.50 -27.02 5.14
N ARG A 123 -17.48 -26.13 4.90
CA ARG A 123 -18.44 -25.64 5.91
C ARG A 123 -17.79 -24.94 7.11
N CYS A 124 -16.55 -24.46 6.99
CA CYS A 124 -15.86 -23.72 8.04
C CYS A 124 -16.43 -22.30 8.23
N VAL A 125 -16.90 -21.69 7.13
CA VAL A 125 -17.41 -20.31 7.12
C VAL A 125 -18.71 -20.22 6.32
N ASP A 126 -19.62 -19.35 6.76
CA ASP A 126 -20.82 -19.01 6.00
C ASP A 126 -20.52 -17.98 4.89
N GLY A 127 -20.93 -18.29 3.66
CA GLY A 127 -20.65 -17.49 2.48
C GLY A 127 -21.24 -16.08 2.58
N ARG A 128 -22.44 -15.95 3.16
CA ARG A 128 -23.10 -14.64 3.33
C ARG A 128 -22.28 -13.67 4.19
N SER A 129 -21.54 -14.20 5.18
CA SER A 129 -20.68 -13.41 6.05
C SER A 129 -19.36 -12.96 5.39
N VAL A 130 -18.95 -13.63 4.31
CA VAL A 130 -17.71 -13.37 3.58
C VAL A 130 -17.92 -12.38 2.42
N VAL A 131 -19.13 -12.37 1.83
CA VAL A 131 -19.48 -11.52 0.67
C VAL A 131 -19.10 -10.06 0.89
N TRP A 132 -19.46 -9.47 2.03
CA TRP A 132 -19.12 -8.06 2.28
C TRP A 132 -17.62 -7.79 2.31
N ARG A 133 -16.83 -8.73 2.84
CA ARG A 133 -15.37 -8.59 2.85
C ARG A 133 -14.76 -8.76 1.49
N LEU A 134 -15.28 -9.69 0.68
CA LEU A 134 -14.83 -9.86 -0.69
C LEU A 134 -15.16 -8.62 -1.51
N LEU A 135 -16.37 -8.06 -1.39
CA LEU A 135 -16.74 -6.82 -2.09
C LEU A 135 -15.82 -5.65 -1.72
N LEU A 136 -15.57 -5.43 -0.42
CA LEU A 136 -14.67 -4.37 0.04
C LEU A 136 -13.22 -4.61 -0.41
N SER A 137 -12.78 -5.87 -0.37
CA SER A 137 -11.46 -6.28 -0.86
C SER A 137 -11.33 -6.05 -2.37
N SER A 138 -12.38 -6.33 -3.14
CA SER A 138 -12.44 -6.05 -4.57
C SER A 138 -12.28 -4.56 -4.85
N VAL A 139 -12.94 -3.68 -4.08
CA VAL A 139 -12.82 -2.22 -4.26
C VAL A 139 -11.39 -1.72 -4.00
N LEU A 140 -10.75 -2.23 -2.94
CA LEU A 140 -9.35 -1.87 -2.66
C LEU A 140 -8.40 -2.42 -3.73
N TRP A 141 -8.66 -3.64 -4.21
CA TRP A 141 -7.88 -4.26 -5.27
C TRP A 141 -8.02 -3.52 -6.60
N THR A 142 -9.25 -3.17 -7.02
CA THR A 142 -9.48 -2.38 -8.24
C THR A 142 -8.88 -1.00 -8.14
N THR A 143 -8.95 -0.35 -6.97
CA THR A 143 -8.27 0.93 -6.71
C THR A 143 -6.75 0.79 -6.86
N GLY A 144 -6.17 -0.32 -6.39
CA GLY A 144 -4.76 -0.64 -6.59
C GLY A 144 -4.40 -0.85 -8.07
N LEU A 145 -5.26 -1.55 -8.83
CA LEU A 145 -5.08 -1.74 -10.28
C LEU A 145 -5.13 -0.42 -11.05
N PHE A 146 -6.11 0.45 -10.75
CA PHE A 146 -6.21 1.76 -11.38
C PHE A 146 -4.99 2.62 -11.05
N ASN A 147 -4.54 2.63 -9.80
CA ASN A 147 -3.30 3.31 -9.43
C ASN A 147 -2.11 2.76 -10.22
N ALA A 148 -1.92 1.44 -10.27
CA ALA A 148 -0.80 0.85 -11.00
C ALA A 148 -0.84 1.14 -12.50
N TYR A 149 -2.03 1.16 -13.09
CA TYR A 149 -2.22 1.57 -14.48
C TYR A 149 -1.88 3.05 -14.69
N TRP A 150 -2.36 3.95 -13.83
CA TRP A 150 -2.08 5.38 -13.91
C TRP A 150 -0.63 5.76 -13.58
N LEU A 151 0.10 4.93 -12.81
CA LEU A 151 1.54 5.12 -12.64
C LEU A 151 2.31 5.00 -13.96
N GLN A 152 1.81 4.20 -14.92
CA GLN A 152 2.42 4.06 -16.24
C GLN A 152 1.76 4.97 -17.29
N ASN A 153 0.45 5.15 -17.19
CA ASN A 153 -0.37 5.91 -18.14
C ASN A 153 -1.24 6.91 -17.37
N ALA A 154 -0.60 7.94 -16.82
CA ALA A 154 -1.33 8.95 -16.07
C ALA A 154 -2.33 9.66 -17.01
N PRO A 155 -3.61 9.81 -16.64
CA PRO A 155 -4.62 10.49 -17.45
C PRO A 155 -4.25 11.94 -17.77
N LEU A 156 -3.56 12.60 -16.84
CA LEU A 156 -3.05 13.96 -16.98
C LEU A 156 -1.53 13.92 -16.84
N HIS A 157 -0.82 14.63 -17.72
CA HIS A 157 0.64 14.71 -17.73
C HIS A 157 1.34 13.33 -17.87
N GLY A 158 0.77 12.42 -18.65
CA GLY A 158 1.28 11.05 -18.87
C GLY A 158 2.74 10.96 -19.31
N ASP A 159 3.22 12.00 -19.99
CA ASP A 159 4.57 12.04 -20.55
C ASP A 159 5.64 12.45 -19.51
N ALA A 160 5.23 13.04 -18.38
CA ALA A 160 6.12 13.70 -17.43
C ALA A 160 7.19 12.75 -16.85
N VAL A 161 6.80 11.50 -16.53
CA VAL A 161 7.75 10.51 -16.00
C VAL A 161 8.76 10.08 -17.06
N GLY A 162 8.32 9.91 -18.31
CA GLY A 162 9.19 9.55 -19.43
C GLY A 162 10.20 10.65 -19.75
N GLN A 163 9.73 11.91 -19.77
CA GLN A 163 10.57 13.08 -20.00
C GLN A 163 11.57 13.28 -18.85
N PHE A 164 11.13 13.14 -17.60
CA PHE A 164 12.02 13.28 -16.45
C PHE A 164 13.08 12.18 -16.42
N ARG A 165 12.69 10.92 -16.71
CA ARG A 165 13.62 9.80 -16.85
C ARG A 165 14.72 10.08 -17.87
N ALA A 166 14.35 10.58 -19.05
CA ALA A 166 15.32 10.93 -20.09
C ALA A 166 16.33 11.99 -19.62
N ARG A 167 15.88 12.98 -18.82
CA ARG A 167 16.79 13.98 -18.23
C ARG A 167 17.67 13.41 -17.12
N VAL A 168 17.16 12.50 -16.30
CA VAL A 168 17.97 11.79 -15.30
C VAL A 168 19.07 10.99 -15.98
N ASP A 169 18.77 10.33 -17.08
CA ASP A 169 19.75 9.55 -17.84
C ASP A 169 20.80 10.46 -18.52
N GLN A 170 20.43 11.69 -18.91
CA GLN A 170 21.34 12.65 -19.56
C GLN A 170 22.19 13.48 -18.59
N TYR A 171 21.64 13.89 -17.45
CA TYR A 171 22.26 14.89 -16.56
C TYR A 171 22.46 14.40 -15.12
N GLY A 172 22.06 13.17 -14.81
CA GLY A 172 22.00 12.64 -13.45
C GLY A 172 20.85 13.26 -12.63
N PRO A 173 20.60 12.75 -11.40
CA PRO A 173 19.44 13.14 -10.59
C PRO A 173 19.37 14.64 -10.26
N ILE A 174 20.49 15.22 -9.83
CA ILE A 174 20.56 16.64 -9.47
C ILE A 174 20.51 17.52 -10.72
N GLY A 175 21.18 17.12 -11.80
CA GLY A 175 21.13 17.84 -13.07
C GLY A 175 19.73 17.85 -13.68
N ALA A 176 18.99 16.74 -13.58
CA ALA A 176 17.60 16.65 -14.01
C ALA A 176 16.68 17.56 -13.19
N PHE A 177 16.85 17.64 -11.87
CA PHE A 177 16.09 18.56 -11.02
C PHE A 177 16.31 20.02 -11.41
N VAL A 178 17.56 20.45 -11.58
CA VAL A 178 17.90 21.85 -11.90
C VAL A 178 17.43 22.25 -13.31
N ARG A 179 17.40 21.29 -14.25
CA ARG A 179 17.04 21.54 -15.66
C ARG A 179 15.59 21.16 -16.00
N ALA A 180 14.82 20.66 -15.05
CA ALA A 180 13.42 20.33 -15.27
C ALA A 180 12.61 21.62 -15.54
N PRO A 181 11.70 21.61 -16.53
CA PRO A 181 10.69 22.66 -16.68
C PRO A 181 9.90 22.85 -15.38
N ALA A 182 9.41 24.06 -15.16
CA ALA A 182 8.57 24.37 -14.00
C ALA A 182 7.38 23.39 -13.94
N GLY A 183 7.15 22.79 -12.76
CA GLY A 183 6.05 21.85 -12.52
C GLY A 183 6.35 20.38 -12.81
N GLU A 184 7.27 20.04 -13.72
CA GLU A 184 7.51 18.65 -14.12
C GLU A 184 8.01 17.78 -12.94
N PHE A 185 9.00 18.27 -12.20
CA PHE A 185 9.48 17.57 -11.00
C PHE A 185 8.38 17.37 -9.95
N GLN A 186 7.49 18.37 -9.80
CA GLN A 186 6.37 18.31 -8.86
C GLN A 186 5.33 17.27 -9.30
N GLN A 187 5.08 17.14 -10.60
CA GLN A 187 4.20 16.10 -11.15
C GLN A 187 4.74 14.69 -10.87
N VAL A 188 6.03 14.45 -11.16
CA VAL A 188 6.66 13.13 -10.89
C VAL A 188 6.71 12.85 -9.38
N SER A 189 6.95 13.88 -8.56
CA SER A 189 6.90 13.77 -7.10
C SER A 189 5.50 13.41 -6.58
N ASN A 190 4.46 14.02 -7.13
CA ASN A 190 3.06 13.71 -6.79
C ASN A 190 2.70 12.26 -7.17
N GLN A 191 3.13 11.79 -8.36
CA GLN A 191 2.93 10.40 -8.73
C GLN A 191 3.69 9.44 -7.81
N MET A 192 4.93 9.77 -7.40
CA MET A 192 5.69 8.97 -6.42
C MET A 192 4.98 8.90 -5.06
N ILE A 193 4.40 10.02 -4.59
CA ILE A 193 3.57 10.03 -3.37
C ILE A 193 2.35 9.13 -3.56
N GLY A 194 1.68 9.21 -4.71
CA GLY A 194 0.56 8.33 -5.05
C GLY A 194 0.95 6.85 -5.03
N ALA A 195 2.12 6.49 -5.58
CA ALA A 195 2.67 5.13 -5.54
C ALA A 195 2.91 4.67 -4.09
N PHE A 196 3.47 5.53 -3.25
CA PHE A 196 3.72 5.24 -1.84
C PHE A 196 2.42 5.02 -1.06
N LEU A 197 1.42 5.88 -1.27
CA LEU A 197 0.09 5.74 -0.66
C LEU A 197 -0.61 4.46 -1.13
N CYS A 198 -0.49 4.12 -2.41
CA CYS A 198 -0.99 2.85 -2.96
C CYS A 198 -0.30 1.65 -2.29
N LEU A 199 1.02 1.70 -2.07
CA LEU A 199 1.75 0.67 -1.34
C LEU A 199 1.25 0.54 0.11
N MET A 200 1.02 1.64 0.82
CA MET A 200 0.45 1.61 2.18
C MET A 200 -0.94 0.97 2.21
N MET A 201 -1.81 1.34 1.26
CA MET A 201 -3.14 0.72 1.11
C MET A 201 -3.01 -0.78 0.86
N LEU A 202 -2.07 -1.19 0.01
CA LEU A 202 -1.82 -2.60 -0.31
C LEU A 202 -1.29 -3.38 0.91
N VAL A 203 -0.45 -2.78 1.76
CA VAL A 203 -0.03 -3.37 3.05
C VAL A 203 -1.23 -3.64 3.95
N VAL A 204 -2.16 -2.67 4.07
CA VAL A 204 -3.39 -2.87 4.84
C VAL A 204 -4.24 -4.00 4.23
N PHE A 205 -4.38 -4.02 2.90
CA PHE A 205 -5.12 -5.03 2.17
C PHE A 205 -4.57 -6.45 2.40
N ILE A 206 -3.25 -6.62 2.39
CA ILE A 206 -2.60 -7.90 2.74
C ILE A 206 -2.94 -8.28 4.17
N ALA A 207 -2.69 -7.38 5.12
CA ALA A 207 -2.92 -7.67 6.53
C ALA A 207 -4.38 -8.07 6.78
N LEU A 208 -5.33 -7.45 6.08
CA LEU A 208 -6.74 -7.83 6.09
C LEU A 208 -6.98 -9.25 5.59
N CYS A 209 -6.41 -9.61 4.44
CA CYS A 209 -6.50 -10.94 3.87
C CYS A 209 -5.93 -11.98 4.83
N LEU A 210 -4.69 -11.76 5.31
CA LEU A 210 -3.99 -12.64 6.22
C LEU A 210 -4.71 -12.82 7.55
N SER A 211 -5.21 -11.73 8.13
CA SER A 211 -5.99 -11.79 9.37
C SER A 211 -7.30 -12.55 9.18
N SER A 212 -7.96 -12.36 8.03
CA SER A 212 -9.21 -13.08 7.76
C SER A 212 -8.96 -14.58 7.58
N LEU A 213 -7.94 -14.98 6.83
CA LEU A 213 -7.55 -16.38 6.65
C LEU A 213 -7.15 -17.03 7.99
N SER A 214 -6.23 -16.40 8.72
CA SER A 214 -5.76 -16.92 10.01
C SER A 214 -6.89 -17.03 11.04
N SER A 215 -7.87 -16.12 11.05
CA SER A 215 -9.01 -16.22 11.96
C SER A 215 -9.86 -17.47 11.74
N VAL A 216 -10.07 -17.85 10.48
CA VAL A 216 -10.82 -19.06 10.11
C VAL A 216 -10.01 -20.30 10.52
N TYR A 217 -8.71 -20.33 10.22
CA TYR A 217 -7.83 -21.41 10.66
C TYR A 217 -7.79 -21.58 12.18
N ILE A 218 -7.70 -20.49 12.95
CA ILE A 218 -7.74 -20.53 14.42
C ILE A 218 -9.08 -21.08 14.90
N ALA A 219 -10.20 -20.57 14.36
CA ALA A 219 -11.54 -20.99 14.76
C ALA A 219 -11.82 -22.46 14.38
N SER A 220 -11.26 -22.95 13.27
CA SER A 220 -11.40 -24.33 12.79
C SER A 220 -10.33 -25.28 13.33
N TYR A 221 -9.50 -24.87 14.29
CA TYR A 221 -8.43 -25.69 14.89
C TYR A 221 -7.38 -26.20 13.87
N GLY A 222 -7.09 -25.41 12.83
CA GLY A 222 -6.06 -25.71 11.83
C GLY A 222 -4.66 -25.84 12.41
N ARG A 223 -3.79 -26.61 11.74
CA ARG A 223 -2.44 -26.95 12.23
C ARG A 223 -1.37 -26.56 11.20
N PRO A 224 -0.29 -25.86 11.58
CA PRO A 224 0.12 -25.59 12.95
C PRO A 224 -0.54 -24.36 13.58
N ARG A 225 -1.13 -24.52 14.77
CA ARG A 225 -1.89 -23.45 15.45
C ARG A 225 -1.04 -22.22 15.77
N TRP A 226 0.24 -22.40 16.12
CA TRP A 226 1.15 -21.31 16.45
C TRP A 226 1.40 -20.37 15.26
N PHE A 227 1.48 -20.91 14.04
CA PHE A 227 1.70 -20.14 12.82
C PHE A 227 0.51 -19.22 12.56
N TRP A 228 -0.71 -19.77 12.62
CA TRP A 228 -1.93 -19.00 12.42
C TRP A 228 -2.14 -17.95 13.51
N LEU A 229 -1.80 -18.26 14.77
CA LEU A 229 -1.81 -17.28 15.87
C LEU A 229 -0.80 -16.15 15.65
N ALA A 230 0.43 -16.44 15.24
CA ALA A 230 1.45 -15.44 14.95
C ALA A 230 1.07 -14.56 13.74
N LEU A 231 0.49 -15.17 12.70
CA LEU A 231 0.01 -14.46 11.52
C LEU A 231 -1.16 -13.52 11.89
N PHE A 232 -2.10 -14.00 12.70
CA PHE A 232 -3.19 -13.15 13.17
C PHE A 232 -2.67 -12.05 14.10
N TRP A 233 -1.75 -12.35 15.02
CA TRP A 233 -1.16 -11.37 15.95
C TRP A 233 -0.37 -10.26 15.25
N SER A 234 0.22 -10.52 14.07
CA SER A 234 0.90 -9.47 13.30
C SER A 234 -0.05 -8.66 12.41
N ASN A 235 -1.21 -9.20 12.03
CA ASN A 235 -2.08 -8.62 10.99
C ASN A 235 -3.50 -8.22 11.44
N GLY A 236 -3.98 -8.70 12.59
CA GLY A 236 -5.36 -8.48 13.06
C GLY A 236 -5.71 -7.05 13.46
N TRP A 237 -4.72 -6.15 13.55
CA TRP A 237 -4.95 -4.70 13.62
C TRP A 237 -5.73 -4.20 12.40
N ALA A 238 -5.51 -4.82 11.23
CA ALA A 238 -6.11 -4.39 9.98
C ALA A 238 -7.64 -4.58 9.98
N VAL A 239 -8.16 -5.53 10.73
CA VAL A 239 -9.61 -5.86 10.77
C VAL A 239 -10.43 -4.83 11.56
N ARG A 240 -9.80 -3.81 12.16
CA ARG A 240 -10.51 -2.74 12.88
C ARG A 240 -11.17 -1.79 11.88
N ALA A 241 -12.44 -1.46 12.10
CA ALA A 241 -13.20 -0.51 11.28
C ALA A 241 -12.45 0.81 10.94
N PRO A 242 -11.75 1.50 11.87
CA PRO A 242 -11.02 2.71 11.53
C PRO A 242 -9.90 2.50 10.49
N VAL A 243 -9.29 1.32 10.45
CA VAL A 243 -8.23 1.01 9.48
C VAL A 243 -8.78 0.92 8.07
N TRP A 244 -10.02 0.46 7.90
CA TRP A 244 -10.70 0.43 6.60
C TRP A 244 -11.01 1.82 6.08
N ILE A 245 -11.54 2.70 6.94
CA ILE A 245 -11.84 4.09 6.59
C ILE A 245 -10.54 4.78 6.15
N PHE A 246 -9.46 4.57 6.90
CA PHE A 246 -8.15 5.11 6.57
C PHE A 246 -7.60 4.56 5.25
N ALA A 247 -7.72 3.26 4.99
CA ALA A 247 -7.27 2.65 3.74
C ALA A 247 -8.05 3.15 2.52
N ALA A 248 -9.37 3.32 2.65
CA ALA A 248 -10.20 3.88 1.59
C ALA A 248 -9.83 5.35 1.30
N ALA A 249 -9.63 6.16 2.35
CA ALA A 249 -9.19 7.54 2.22
C ALA A 249 -7.81 7.63 1.56
N ILE A 250 -6.84 6.81 2.00
CA ILE A 250 -5.51 6.72 1.38
C ILE A 250 -5.61 6.30 -0.09
N GLY A 251 -6.45 5.32 -0.41
CA GLY A 251 -6.65 4.86 -1.79
C GLY A 251 -7.20 5.97 -2.70
N ALA A 252 -8.16 6.75 -2.21
CA ALA A 252 -8.71 7.89 -2.94
C ALA A 252 -7.66 9.00 -3.15
N ILE A 253 -6.87 9.32 -2.12
CA ILE A 253 -5.77 10.28 -2.23
C ILE A 253 -4.70 9.77 -3.20
N ALA A 254 -4.38 8.47 -3.15
CA ALA A 254 -3.45 7.85 -4.08
C ALA A 254 -3.91 8.03 -5.52
N LEU A 255 -5.19 7.75 -5.82
CA LEU A 255 -5.78 7.96 -7.15
C LEU A 255 -5.71 9.44 -7.58
N PHE A 256 -5.97 10.36 -6.66
CA PHE A 256 -5.88 11.79 -6.93
C PHE A 256 -4.44 12.23 -7.25
N CYS A 257 -3.45 11.66 -6.57
CA CYS A 257 -2.03 11.91 -6.81
C CYS A 257 -1.49 11.25 -8.09
N THR A 258 -1.84 9.98 -8.35
CA THR A 258 -1.38 9.24 -9.53
C THR A 258 -2.03 9.70 -10.83
N SER A 259 -3.25 10.24 -10.75
CA SER A 259 -3.96 10.73 -11.93
C SER A 259 -3.43 12.05 -12.50
N GLY A 260 -2.60 12.78 -11.76
CA GLY A 260 -2.16 14.15 -12.08
C GLY A 260 -3.10 15.25 -11.58
N MET A 261 -4.32 14.92 -11.11
CA MET A 261 -5.27 15.91 -10.58
C MET A 261 -4.75 16.65 -9.35
N ALA A 262 -3.90 16.02 -8.53
CA ALA A 262 -3.26 16.67 -7.39
C ALA A 262 -2.32 17.82 -7.80
N PHE A 263 -1.72 17.72 -8.98
CA PHE A 263 -0.88 18.80 -9.51
C PHE A 263 -1.75 19.98 -9.97
N ASP A 264 -2.72 19.74 -10.85
CA ASP A 264 -3.60 20.80 -11.37
C ASP A 264 -4.41 21.49 -10.27
N GLY A 265 -4.89 20.72 -9.29
CA GLY A 265 -5.60 21.24 -8.12
C GLY A 265 -4.69 22.08 -7.21
N GLY A 266 -3.42 21.67 -7.05
CA GLY A 266 -2.42 22.44 -6.32
C GLY A 266 -2.11 23.77 -7.00
N GLU A 267 -1.90 23.77 -8.32
CA GLU A 267 -1.67 24.99 -9.08
C GLU A 267 -2.86 25.94 -9.01
N SER A 268 -4.08 25.42 -9.21
CA SER A 268 -5.32 26.20 -9.10
C SER A 268 -5.51 26.82 -7.72
N PHE A 269 -5.20 26.07 -6.66
CA PHE A 269 -5.27 26.56 -5.28
C PHE A 269 -4.23 27.66 -5.02
N THR A 270 -2.99 27.50 -5.51
CA THR A 270 -1.96 28.54 -5.37
C THR A 270 -2.29 29.79 -6.18
N ALA A 271 -2.88 29.66 -7.37
CA ALA A 271 -3.35 30.79 -8.17
C ALA A 271 -4.49 31.53 -7.46
N TRP A 272 -5.45 30.80 -6.89
CA TRP A 272 -6.52 31.38 -6.07
C TRP A 272 -5.97 32.10 -4.83
N LEU A 273 -5.05 31.50 -4.08
CA LEU A 273 -4.38 32.14 -2.95
C LEU A 273 -3.64 33.42 -3.36
N ARG A 274 -2.91 33.40 -4.49
CA ARG A 274 -2.25 34.59 -5.03
C ARG A 274 -3.26 35.67 -5.38
N SER A 275 -4.42 35.31 -5.93
CA SER A 275 -5.50 36.28 -6.23
C SER A 275 -6.12 36.91 -4.97
N LEU A 276 -6.12 36.21 -3.84
CA LEU A 276 -6.59 36.75 -2.55
C LEU A 276 -5.56 37.68 -1.89
N ILE A 277 -4.28 37.39 -2.06
CA ILE A 277 -3.17 38.20 -1.52
C ILE A 277 -2.94 39.44 -2.40
N ALA A 278 -3.12 39.31 -3.72
CA ALA A 278 -3.14 40.41 -4.66
C ALA A 278 -4.48 41.18 -4.58
N ARG A 279 -4.81 41.73 -3.40
CA ARG A 279 -5.80 42.81 -3.35
C ARG A 279 -5.18 44.07 -3.99
N PRO A 280 -5.95 44.83 -4.78
CA PRO A 280 -5.45 46.01 -5.46
C PRO A 280 -5.06 47.06 -4.42
N SER A 281 -3.77 47.39 -4.36
CA SER A 281 -3.34 48.69 -3.87
C SER A 281 -3.70 49.72 -4.92
N SER A 282 -4.80 50.45 -4.66
CA SER A 282 -5.15 51.78 -5.16
C SER A 282 -5.16 52.01 -6.68
N GLY A 283 -6.39 52.22 -7.17
CA GLY A 283 -6.75 53.07 -8.31
C GLY A 283 -8.19 53.48 -8.13
#